data_AF-A0A0C3Q2V3-F1
#
_entry.id   AF-A0A0C3Q2V3-F1
#
_cell.length_a   1.000
_cell.length_b   1.000
_cell.length_c   1.000
_cell.angle_alpha   90.00
_cell.angle_beta   90.00
_cell.angle_gamma   90.00
#
_symmetry.space_group_name_H-M   'P 1'
#
loop_
_entity.id
_entity.type
_entity.pdbx_description
1 polymer ?
#
loop_
_entity_poly.entity_id
_entity_poly.type
_entity_poly.pdbx_seq_one_letter_code
_entity_poly.pdbx_strand_id
1 'polypeptide(L)'
;MAQSGLRKPWWGWKSRSCAGLEGFHIPFAVKEYCQNQVGQVLKALQTLVWSEWKRRDLTRPHGAALRHSDWLPLYISEATIPQDRIRDATRDTDLTLCTVLWEHIPTGLCGLSFFNNHLDANARFSSFVIDGHTTSRFNEWAVGEKGKGFVLATQYFFEKVEQTVRRLEQSRTLKHGVSFRVGYEVGELKWKKSKHDVDQLKVINDDLTPTDLAGLMARRGRM
;
A
#
# COMPACT_ATOMS: atom_id res chain seq x y z
N MET A 1 -24.02 8.29 -31.50
CA MET A 1 -23.88 8.05 -30.04
C MET A 1 -22.39 8.06 -29.70
N ALA A 2 -21.89 9.11 -29.05
CA ALA A 2 -20.49 9.19 -28.66
C ALA A 2 -20.21 8.18 -27.53
N GLN A 3 -19.26 7.27 -27.72
CA GLN A 3 -18.79 6.39 -26.66
C GLN A 3 -18.10 7.26 -25.61
N SER A 4 -18.77 7.52 -24.49
CA SER A 4 -18.13 8.17 -23.35
C SER A 4 -17.07 7.21 -22.82
N GLY A 5 -15.80 7.43 -23.19
CA GLY A 5 -14.68 6.70 -22.62
C GLY A 5 -14.76 6.78 -21.09
N LEU A 6 -15.01 5.64 -20.45
CA LEU A 6 -15.08 5.53 -19.00
C LEU A 6 -13.71 5.94 -18.44
N ARG A 7 -13.64 7.15 -17.89
CA ARG A 7 -12.42 7.66 -17.26
C ARG A 7 -12.07 6.77 -16.08
N LYS A 8 -10.79 6.39 -15.96
CA LYS A 8 -10.29 5.65 -14.79
C LYS A 8 -10.69 6.41 -13.50
N PRO A 9 -11.20 5.71 -12.47
CA PRO A 9 -11.51 6.35 -11.21
C PRO A 9 -10.24 6.93 -10.59
N TRP A 10 -10.38 8.11 -9.98
CA TRP A 10 -9.28 8.80 -9.33
C TRP A 10 -9.76 9.50 -8.06
N TRP A 11 -8.87 9.64 -7.10
CA TRP A 11 -9.12 10.35 -5.84
C TRP A 11 -8.07 11.43 -5.66
N GLY A 12 -8.51 12.61 -5.21
CA GLY A 12 -7.63 13.73 -4.89
C GLY A 12 -7.17 13.65 -3.44
N TRP A 13 -5.87 13.74 -3.24
CA TRP A 13 -5.23 13.86 -1.95
C TRP A 13 -4.73 15.29 -1.74
N LYS A 14 -3.85 15.49 -0.75
CA LYS A 14 -3.38 16.82 -0.37
C LYS A 14 -2.39 17.39 -1.38
N SER A 15 -2.18 18.70 -1.28
CA SER A 15 -1.12 19.39 -2.03
C SER A 15 0.26 18.95 -1.54
N ARG A 16 1.26 19.22 -2.38
CA ARG A 16 2.68 19.01 -2.05
C ARG A 16 3.07 19.74 -0.77
N SER A 17 3.88 19.10 0.07
CA SER A 17 4.41 19.68 1.32
C SER A 17 3.31 20.21 2.26
N CYS A 18 2.14 19.55 2.31
CA CYS A 18 1.07 20.00 3.19
C CYS A 18 1.51 19.96 4.66
N ALA A 19 0.97 20.86 5.50
CA ALA A 19 1.34 20.96 6.92
C ALA A 19 1.19 19.64 7.69
N GLY A 20 0.31 18.73 7.26
CA GLY A 20 0.17 17.40 7.85
C GLY A 20 1.37 16.46 7.63
N LEU A 21 2.37 16.86 6.84
CA LEU A 21 3.64 16.14 6.65
C LEU A 21 4.77 16.72 7.51
N GLU A 22 4.55 17.84 8.20
CA GLU A 22 5.55 18.41 9.10
C GLU A 22 5.88 17.39 10.20
N GLY A 23 7.16 17.04 10.33
CA GLY A 23 7.64 16.01 11.26
C GLY A 23 7.69 14.58 10.70
N PHE A 24 7.18 14.32 9.49
CA PHE A 24 7.41 13.01 8.87
C PHE A 24 8.88 12.85 8.47
N HIS A 25 9.48 11.74 8.90
CA HIS A 25 10.76 11.23 8.41
C HIS A 25 10.59 9.77 7.96
N ILE A 26 11.55 9.20 7.22
CA ILE A 26 11.43 7.83 6.68
C ILE A 26 11.12 6.81 7.80
N PRO A 27 11.84 6.80 8.95
CA PRO A 27 11.49 5.91 10.04
C PRO A 27 10.06 6.09 10.58
N PHE A 28 9.54 7.32 10.59
CA PHE A 28 8.19 7.60 11.09
C PHE A 28 7.13 7.13 10.10
N ALA A 29 7.33 7.37 8.79
CA ALA A 29 6.43 6.86 7.77
C ALA A 29 6.38 5.32 7.75
N VAL A 30 7.54 4.66 7.88
CA VAL A 30 7.61 3.20 8.03
C VAL A 30 6.89 2.76 9.31
N LYS A 31 7.15 3.46 10.43
CA LYS A 31 6.47 3.22 11.70
C LYS A 31 4.95 3.33 11.56
N GLU A 32 4.40 4.36 10.89
CA GLU A 32 2.95 4.52 10.69
C GLU A 32 2.35 3.35 9.90
N TYR A 33 3.04 2.88 8.85
CA TYR A 33 2.62 1.68 8.12
C TYR A 33 2.65 0.42 9.00
N CYS A 34 3.73 0.23 9.75
CA CYS A 34 3.86 -0.89 10.68
C CYS A 34 2.83 -0.80 11.81
N GLN A 35 2.57 0.40 12.35
CA GLN A 35 1.58 0.65 13.39
C GLN A 35 0.17 0.40 12.89
N ASN A 36 -0.14 0.66 11.62
CA ASN A 36 -1.42 0.28 11.05
C ASN A 36 -1.59 -1.26 11.08
N GLN A 37 -0.53 -2.02 10.81
CA GLN A 37 -0.55 -3.49 10.88
C GLN A 37 -0.57 -4.01 12.32
N VAL A 38 0.28 -3.48 13.21
CA VAL A 38 0.27 -3.77 14.65
C VAL A 38 -1.09 -3.42 15.25
N GLY A 39 -1.71 -2.31 14.84
CA GLY A 39 -3.04 -1.93 15.28
C GLY A 39 -4.08 -3.00 14.94
N GLN A 40 -3.98 -3.64 13.77
CA GLN A 40 -4.87 -4.77 13.44
C GLN A 40 -4.61 -5.99 14.32
N VAL A 41 -3.35 -6.30 14.64
CA VAL A 41 -2.97 -7.36 15.60
C VAL A 41 -3.54 -7.08 16.99
N LEU A 42 -3.29 -5.88 17.51
CA LEU A 42 -3.76 -5.45 18.83
C LEU A 42 -5.29 -5.50 18.92
N LYS A 43 -5.98 -5.09 17.85
CA LYS A 43 -7.44 -5.22 17.72
C LYS A 43 -7.88 -6.67 17.75
N ALA A 44 -7.29 -7.52 16.93
CA ALA A 44 -7.63 -8.95 16.85
C ALA A 44 -7.48 -9.64 18.22
N LEU A 45 -6.45 -9.28 18.97
CA LEU A 45 -6.14 -9.82 20.28
C LEU A 45 -6.88 -9.14 21.46
N GLN A 46 -7.51 -7.98 21.23
CA GLN A 46 -7.95 -7.03 22.28
C GLN A 46 -6.88 -6.80 23.35
N THR A 47 -5.65 -6.58 22.92
CA THR A 47 -4.51 -6.25 23.80
C THR A 47 -3.91 -4.92 23.40
N LEU A 48 -3.16 -4.28 24.31
CA LEU A 48 -2.46 -3.01 24.06
C LEU A 48 -1.00 -3.21 23.65
N VAL A 49 -0.48 -4.44 23.77
CA VAL A 49 0.95 -4.74 23.56
C VAL A 49 1.13 -5.95 22.66
N TRP A 50 2.01 -5.83 21.66
CA TRP A 50 2.46 -6.93 20.81
C TRP A 50 3.95 -6.79 20.51
N SER A 51 4.72 -7.83 20.82
CA SER A 51 6.17 -7.88 20.61
C SER A 51 6.64 -9.08 19.78
N GLU A 52 5.76 -9.99 19.39
CA GLU A 52 6.11 -11.25 18.73
C GLU A 52 6.28 -11.07 17.20
N TRP A 53 7.26 -10.27 16.78
CA TRP A 53 7.67 -10.18 15.37
C TRP A 53 8.78 -11.17 15.07
N LYS A 54 8.63 -11.95 13.98
CA LYS A 54 9.68 -12.84 13.47
C LYS A 54 10.33 -12.19 12.26
N ARG A 55 11.64 -11.96 12.34
CA ARG A 55 12.46 -11.58 11.18
C ARG A 55 12.86 -12.84 10.44
N ARG A 56 12.50 -12.95 9.16
CA ARG A 56 13.02 -14.01 8.29
C ARG A 56 14.15 -13.43 7.44
N ASP A 57 15.34 -13.99 7.60
CA ASP A 57 16.44 -13.78 6.66
C ASP A 57 16.26 -14.69 5.45
N LEU A 58 16.30 -14.11 4.25
CA LEU A 58 16.06 -14.77 2.97
C LEU A 58 17.31 -15.20 2.24
N THR A 59 18.46 -15.13 2.90
CA THR A 59 19.71 -15.78 2.45
C THR A 59 19.57 -17.30 2.26
N ARG A 60 18.44 -17.91 2.69
CA ARG A 60 18.14 -19.35 2.57
C ARG A 60 17.71 -19.80 1.16
N PRO A 61 17.81 -21.11 0.82
CA PRO A 61 17.58 -21.63 -0.53
C PRO A 61 16.22 -21.31 -1.15
N HIS A 62 15.16 -21.11 -0.37
CA HIS A 62 13.85 -20.67 -0.87
C HIS A 62 13.87 -19.25 -1.47
N GLY A 63 14.71 -18.35 -0.96
CA GLY A 63 14.93 -17.03 -1.56
C GLY A 63 15.69 -17.11 -2.89
N ALA A 64 16.45 -18.20 -3.12
CA ALA A 64 17.15 -18.42 -4.37
C ALA A 64 16.21 -18.78 -5.54
N ALA A 65 15.06 -19.41 -5.26
CA ALA A 65 14.07 -19.74 -6.28
C ALA A 65 13.29 -18.52 -6.80
N LEU A 66 13.24 -17.43 -6.02
CA LEU A 66 12.67 -16.15 -6.44
C LEU A 66 13.60 -15.34 -7.37
N ARG A 67 14.82 -15.83 -7.63
CA ARG A 67 15.86 -15.13 -8.44
C ARG A 67 15.63 -15.09 -9.95
N HIS A 68 14.52 -15.62 -10.44
CA HIS A 68 14.10 -15.40 -11.83
C HIS A 68 13.38 -14.06 -12.04
N SER A 69 13.09 -13.35 -10.95
CA SER A 69 12.57 -11.99 -10.93
C SER A 69 13.71 -11.02 -10.66
N ASP A 70 13.79 -9.93 -11.43
CA ASP A 70 14.73 -8.84 -11.14
C ASP A 70 14.48 -8.21 -9.75
N TRP A 71 13.27 -8.38 -9.21
CA TRP A 71 12.92 -8.02 -7.84
C TRP A 71 13.23 -9.17 -6.86
N LEU A 72 14.18 -8.95 -5.94
CA LEU A 72 14.50 -9.85 -4.85
C LEU A 72 14.02 -9.28 -3.51
N PRO A 73 13.50 -10.11 -2.60
CA PRO A 73 13.16 -9.65 -1.26
C PRO A 73 14.45 -9.44 -0.44
N LEU A 74 14.66 -8.21 0.03
CA LEU A 74 15.77 -7.81 0.92
C LEU A 74 15.48 -8.12 2.39
N TYR A 75 14.25 -7.88 2.82
CA TYR A 75 13.87 -7.99 4.23
C TYR A 75 12.43 -8.45 4.36
N ILE A 76 12.18 -9.49 5.17
CA ILE A 76 10.84 -9.95 5.52
C ILE A 76 10.63 -9.85 7.03
N SER A 77 9.57 -9.12 7.40
CA SER A 77 9.00 -9.12 8.74
C SER A 77 7.65 -9.80 8.71
N GLU A 78 7.49 -10.85 9.50
CA GLU A 78 6.25 -11.62 9.57
C GLU A 78 5.76 -11.71 11.02
N ALA A 79 4.45 -11.69 11.20
CA ALA A 79 3.80 -12.03 12.45
C ALA A 79 2.60 -12.93 12.17
N THR A 80 2.45 -14.00 12.94
CA THR A 80 1.30 -14.89 12.87
C THR A 80 0.65 -14.95 14.25
N ILE A 81 -0.65 -14.74 14.30
CA ILE A 81 -1.46 -14.87 15.50
C ILE A 81 -2.39 -16.06 15.32
N PRO A 82 -2.24 -17.11 16.14
CA PRO A 82 -3.18 -18.23 16.20
C PRO A 82 -4.63 -17.76 16.31
N GLN A 83 -5.53 -18.39 15.55
CA GLN A 83 -6.95 -18.06 15.50
C GLN A 83 -7.62 -18.09 16.89
N ASP A 84 -7.24 -19.03 17.75
CA ASP A 84 -7.75 -19.18 19.11
C ASP A 84 -7.40 -17.99 20.03
N ARG A 85 -6.37 -17.22 19.70
CA ARG A 85 -6.01 -15.98 20.39
C ARG A 85 -6.77 -14.76 19.87
N ILE A 86 -7.47 -14.88 18.74
CA ILE A 86 -8.24 -13.79 18.13
C ILE A 86 -9.64 -13.77 18.73
N ARG A 87 -9.97 -12.70 19.45
CA ARG A 87 -11.26 -12.61 20.16
C ARG A 87 -12.44 -12.32 19.24
N ASP A 88 -12.20 -11.62 18.15
CA ASP A 88 -13.21 -11.31 17.13
C ASP A 88 -13.00 -12.22 15.92
N ALA A 89 -13.31 -13.51 16.12
CA ALA A 89 -13.06 -14.60 15.17
C ALA A 89 -14.07 -14.59 14.00
N THR A 90 -14.16 -13.46 13.29
CA THR A 90 -14.89 -13.38 12.01
C THR A 90 -14.28 -14.29 10.93
N ARG A 91 -13.09 -14.85 11.17
CA ARG A 91 -12.37 -15.78 10.30
C ARG A 91 -11.94 -17.02 11.08
N ASP A 92 -11.91 -18.13 10.38
CA ASP A 92 -11.47 -19.46 10.83
C ASP A 92 -9.97 -19.71 10.51
N THR A 93 -9.20 -18.64 10.33
CA THR A 93 -7.78 -18.70 9.97
C THR A 93 -6.93 -17.90 10.94
N ASP A 94 -5.64 -18.23 11.02
CA ASP A 94 -4.65 -17.46 11.78
C ASP A 94 -4.41 -16.09 11.13
N LEU A 95 -4.33 -15.03 11.92
CA LEU A 95 -3.95 -13.71 11.40
C LEU A 95 -2.47 -13.72 11.04
N THR A 96 -2.19 -13.61 9.75
CA THR A 96 -0.84 -13.51 9.19
C THR A 96 -0.62 -12.12 8.62
N LEU A 97 0.41 -11.46 9.15
CA LEU A 97 0.97 -10.23 8.63
C LEU A 97 2.33 -10.51 8.02
N CYS A 98 2.60 -9.92 6.86
CA CYS A 98 3.92 -9.98 6.24
C CYS A 98 4.26 -8.63 5.60
N THR A 99 5.45 -8.12 5.90
CA THR A 99 6.01 -6.93 5.25
C THR A 99 7.28 -7.34 4.53
N VAL A 100 7.37 -7.05 3.24
CA VAL A 100 8.50 -7.41 2.38
C VAL A 100 9.09 -6.15 1.79
N LEU A 101 10.36 -5.87 2.09
CA LEU A 101 11.18 -4.95 1.33
C LEU A 101 11.78 -5.71 0.15
N TRP A 102 11.60 -5.20 -1.05
CA TRP A 102 12.13 -5.71 -2.29
C TRP A 102 13.22 -4.79 -2.82
N GLU A 103 14.13 -5.34 -3.61
CA GLU A 103 15.11 -4.61 -4.41
C GLU A 103 15.10 -5.16 -5.83
N HIS A 104 15.04 -4.26 -6.80
CA HIS A 104 15.23 -4.57 -8.20
C HIS A 104 16.72 -4.55 -8.50
N ILE A 105 17.35 -5.72 -8.57
CA ILE A 105 18.81 -5.89 -8.64
C ILE A 105 19.46 -5.08 -9.76
N PRO A 106 18.92 -5.02 -11.00
CA PRO A 106 19.54 -4.24 -12.07
C PRO A 106 19.54 -2.72 -11.84
N THR A 107 18.60 -2.19 -11.05
CA THR A 107 18.40 -0.74 -10.91
C THR A 107 18.57 -0.22 -9.49
N GLY A 108 18.69 -1.11 -8.50
CA GLY A 108 18.68 -0.77 -7.07
C GLY A 108 17.35 -0.20 -6.58
N LEU A 109 16.28 -0.24 -7.38
CA LEU A 109 14.98 0.29 -6.96
C LEU A 109 14.44 -0.56 -5.81
N CYS A 110 14.01 0.08 -4.72
CA CYS A 110 13.37 -0.63 -3.62
C CYS A 110 11.85 -0.59 -3.74
N GLY A 111 11.19 -1.69 -3.36
CA GLY A 111 9.75 -1.83 -3.29
C GLY A 111 9.34 -2.25 -1.89
N LEU A 112 8.16 -1.86 -1.41
CA LEU A 112 7.66 -2.28 -0.11
C LEU A 112 6.27 -2.88 -0.27
N SER A 113 6.08 -4.09 0.22
CA SER A 113 4.79 -4.78 0.19
C SER A 113 4.32 -5.11 1.60
N PHE A 114 3.02 -4.99 1.80
CA PHE A 114 2.35 -5.35 3.05
C PHE A 114 1.25 -6.36 2.74
N PHE A 115 1.20 -7.42 3.51
CA PHE A 115 0.21 -8.48 3.45
C PHE A 115 -0.46 -8.62 4.82
N ASN A 116 -1.79 -8.75 4.79
CA ASN A 116 -2.62 -8.98 5.95
C ASN A 116 -3.82 -9.82 5.47
N ASN A 117 -3.89 -11.08 5.88
CA ASN A 117 -4.96 -11.99 5.47
C ASN A 117 -6.28 -11.78 6.23
N HIS A 118 -6.35 -10.89 7.22
CA HIS A 118 -7.59 -10.53 7.95
C HIS A 118 -8.10 -9.13 7.60
N LEU A 119 -7.64 -8.51 6.50
CA LEU A 119 -8.27 -7.29 5.98
C LEU A 119 -9.77 -7.54 5.76
N ASP A 120 -10.64 -6.68 6.28
CA ASP A 120 -12.10 -6.77 6.15
C ASP A 120 -12.49 -7.22 4.73
N ALA A 121 -13.30 -8.28 4.62
CA ALA A 121 -13.69 -8.85 3.33
C ALA A 121 -14.49 -7.84 2.48
N ASN A 122 -15.10 -6.86 3.13
CA ASN A 122 -15.80 -5.75 2.50
C ASN A 122 -14.91 -4.52 2.28
N ALA A 123 -13.64 -4.55 2.70
CA ALA A 123 -12.70 -3.48 2.41
C ALA A 123 -12.47 -3.41 0.90
N ARG A 124 -12.89 -2.30 0.31
CA ARG A 124 -12.65 -1.98 -1.10
C ARG A 124 -11.42 -1.09 -1.18
N PHE A 125 -10.80 -0.98 -2.35
CA PHE A 125 -9.71 -0.03 -2.56
C PHE A 125 -10.09 1.39 -2.13
N SER A 126 -11.33 1.81 -2.40
CA SER A 126 -11.89 3.10 -1.96
C SER A 126 -11.83 3.31 -0.44
N SER A 127 -11.90 2.25 0.36
CA SER A 127 -11.80 2.32 1.82
C SER A 127 -10.42 2.77 2.32
N PHE A 128 -9.39 2.72 1.47
CA PHE A 128 -8.02 3.11 1.80
C PHE A 128 -7.61 4.47 1.23
N VAL A 129 -8.27 4.92 0.16
CA VAL A 129 -7.84 6.09 -0.63
C VAL A 129 -8.75 7.30 -0.51
N ILE A 130 -9.98 7.12 -0.01
CA ILE A 130 -10.90 8.23 0.27
C ILE A 130 -10.64 8.72 1.69
N ASP A 131 -10.30 9.99 1.84
CA ASP A 131 -10.13 10.61 3.16
C ASP A 131 -11.42 10.48 3.98
N GLY A 132 -11.29 10.03 5.22
CA GLY A 132 -12.42 9.77 6.11
C GLY A 132 -13.14 8.43 5.90
N HIS A 133 -12.74 7.60 4.94
CA HIS A 133 -13.22 6.21 4.89
C HIS A 133 -12.39 5.30 5.79
N THR A 134 -13.04 4.36 6.46
CA THR A 134 -12.39 3.39 7.35
C THR A 134 -12.57 1.97 6.83
N THR A 135 -11.53 1.16 6.97
CA THR A 135 -11.55 -0.29 6.78
C THR A 135 -12.10 -1.04 8.00
N SER A 136 -12.42 -0.32 9.06
CA SER A 136 -13.01 -0.87 10.28
C SER A 136 -14.24 -0.06 10.64
N ARG A 137 -15.40 -0.49 10.13
CA ARG A 137 -16.69 0.19 10.38
C ARG A 137 -17.28 -0.13 11.75
N PHE A 138 -16.86 -1.25 12.36
CA PHE A 138 -17.47 -1.80 13.57
C PHE A 138 -16.57 -1.76 14.81
N ASN A 139 -15.31 -1.33 14.69
CA ASN A 139 -14.38 -1.34 15.80
C ASN A 139 -14.07 0.10 16.26
N GLU A 140 -14.68 0.50 17.36
CA GLU A 140 -14.45 1.81 18.02
C GLU A 140 -13.01 1.97 18.53
N TRP A 141 -12.26 0.87 18.69
CA TRP A 141 -10.88 0.86 19.15
C TRP A 141 -9.86 0.91 18.02
N ALA A 142 -10.30 1.23 16.79
CA ALA A 142 -9.39 1.44 15.68
C ALA A 142 -8.50 2.67 15.91
N VAL A 143 -7.28 2.45 16.40
CA VAL A 143 -6.26 3.50 16.56
C VAL A 143 -5.86 4.02 15.17
N GLY A 144 -6.27 5.23 14.86
CA GLY A 144 -6.01 5.94 13.60
C GLY A 144 -7.26 6.60 13.02
N GLU A 145 -7.18 7.88 12.67
CA GLU A 145 -8.28 8.62 12.02
C GLU A 145 -8.56 8.05 10.62
N LYS A 146 -9.46 7.07 10.49
CA LYS A 146 -10.14 6.70 9.22
C LYS A 146 -9.23 6.71 7.97
N GLY A 147 -8.15 5.94 7.98
CA GLY A 147 -7.24 5.80 6.83
C GLY A 147 -6.26 6.97 6.59
N LYS A 148 -6.36 8.07 7.34
CA LYS A 148 -5.51 9.26 7.20
C LYS A 148 -4.02 8.96 7.37
N GLY A 149 -3.65 8.09 8.31
CA GLY A 149 -2.27 7.68 8.52
C GLY A 149 -1.65 7.02 7.28
N PHE A 150 -2.40 6.13 6.63
CA PHE A 150 -1.99 5.50 5.37
C PHE A 150 -1.81 6.53 4.25
N VAL A 151 -2.79 7.43 4.04
CA VAL A 151 -2.73 8.47 3.01
C VAL A 151 -1.51 9.39 3.21
N LEU A 152 -1.30 9.87 4.44
CA LEU A 152 -0.17 10.75 4.77
C LEU A 152 1.18 10.04 4.60
N ALA A 153 1.31 8.81 5.09
CA ALA A 153 2.54 8.05 4.94
C ALA A 153 2.86 7.75 3.47
N THR A 154 1.86 7.38 2.67
CA THR A 154 2.01 7.13 1.23
C THR A 154 2.43 8.41 0.50
N GLN A 155 1.78 9.54 0.80
CA GLN A 155 2.12 10.84 0.23
C GLN A 155 3.55 11.25 0.59
N TYR A 156 3.94 11.10 1.85
CA TYR A 156 5.30 11.40 2.30
C TYR A 156 6.34 10.59 1.53
N PHE A 157 6.13 9.27 1.37
CA PHE A 157 7.04 8.44 0.59
C PHE A 157 7.14 8.89 -0.86
N PHE A 158 6.01 9.24 -1.49
CA PHE A 158 6.00 9.72 -2.85
C PHE A 158 6.82 11.02 -3.00
N GLU A 159 6.63 11.98 -2.10
CA GLU A 159 7.41 13.22 -2.09
C GLU A 159 8.90 12.96 -1.86
N LYS A 160 9.27 12.00 -1.00
CA LYS A 160 10.68 11.62 -0.78
C LYS A 160 11.31 10.93 -1.98
N VAL A 161 10.57 10.04 -2.66
CA VAL A 161 11.02 9.43 -3.92
C VAL A 161 11.30 10.51 -4.95
N GLU A 162 10.39 11.46 -5.14
CA GLU A 162 10.60 12.57 -6.07
C GLU A 162 11.79 13.47 -5.69
N GLN A 163 11.91 13.83 -4.41
CA GLN A 163 13.05 14.63 -3.92
C GLN A 163 14.38 13.93 -4.19
N THR A 164 14.43 12.62 -3.96
CA THR A 164 15.63 11.80 -4.17
C THR A 164 15.98 11.72 -5.66
N VAL A 165 14.99 11.43 -6.51
CA VAL A 165 15.22 11.33 -7.96
C VAL A 165 15.68 12.67 -8.55
N ARG A 166 15.10 13.80 -8.11
CA ARG A 166 15.53 15.13 -8.54
C ARG A 166 16.99 15.41 -8.21
N ARG A 167 17.47 14.94 -7.05
CA ARG A 167 18.87 15.09 -6.62
C ARG A 167 19.84 14.22 -7.40
N LEU A 168 19.38 13.07 -7.88
CA LEU A 168 20.28 12.11 -8.53
C LEU A 168 20.65 12.49 -9.97
N GLU A 169 19.99 13.49 -10.58
CA GLU A 169 20.21 14.10 -11.92
C GLU A 169 20.31 13.15 -13.14
N GLN A 170 20.57 11.86 -12.95
CA GLN A 170 20.93 10.86 -13.95
C GLN A 170 19.83 9.81 -14.20
N SER A 171 18.79 9.77 -13.37
CA SER A 171 17.76 8.72 -13.42
C SER A 171 16.53 9.09 -14.29
N ARG A 172 16.69 9.88 -15.35
CA ARG A 172 15.55 10.22 -16.24
C ARG A 172 14.94 9.01 -16.95
N THR A 173 15.66 7.89 -17.01
CA THR A 173 15.22 6.67 -17.70
C THR A 173 14.36 5.75 -16.83
N LEU A 174 14.48 5.80 -15.50
CA LEU A 174 13.77 4.89 -14.61
C LEU A 174 12.46 5.51 -14.13
N LYS A 175 11.36 4.80 -14.38
CA LYS A 175 10.04 5.17 -13.85
C LYS A 175 10.08 5.01 -12.33
N HIS A 176 9.99 6.13 -11.63
CA HIS A 176 9.89 6.17 -10.18
C HIS A 176 8.46 6.53 -9.76
N GLY A 177 8.06 6.10 -8.57
CA GLY A 177 6.76 6.42 -8.01
C GLY A 177 6.47 5.58 -6.80
N VAL A 178 5.26 5.73 -6.28
CA VAL A 178 4.71 4.88 -5.23
C VAL A 178 3.47 4.24 -5.79
N SER A 179 3.37 2.93 -5.63
CA SER A 179 2.16 2.17 -5.89
C SER A 179 1.84 1.30 -4.69
N PHE A 180 0.56 1.00 -4.51
CA PHE A 180 0.08 0.09 -3.49
C PHE A 180 -1.03 -0.78 -4.06
N ARG A 181 -1.24 -1.96 -3.47
CA ARG A 181 -2.21 -2.93 -3.95
C ARG A 181 -3.18 -3.30 -2.83
N VAL A 182 -4.46 -3.38 -3.16
CA VAL A 182 -5.53 -3.89 -2.29
C VAL A 182 -6.33 -4.91 -3.08
N GLY A 183 -6.23 -6.19 -2.73
CA GLY A 183 -6.85 -7.26 -3.50
C GLY A 183 -6.31 -7.30 -4.94
N TYR A 184 -7.19 -7.13 -5.93
CA TYR A 184 -6.83 -7.04 -7.35
C TYR A 184 -6.60 -5.61 -7.85
N GLU A 185 -6.86 -4.60 -7.02
CA GLU A 185 -6.74 -3.19 -7.42
C GLU A 185 -5.37 -2.63 -7.07
N VAL A 186 -4.75 -1.91 -8.01
CA VAL A 186 -3.47 -1.22 -7.84
C VAL A 186 -3.67 0.28 -7.93
N GLY A 187 -3.19 1.00 -6.92
CA GLY A 187 -3.12 2.45 -6.88
C GLY A 187 -1.76 2.96 -7.27
N GLU A 188 -1.67 3.81 -8.28
CA GLU A 188 -0.46 4.55 -8.65
C GLU A 188 -0.65 6.04 -8.31
N LEU A 189 0.34 6.63 -7.62
CA LEU A 189 0.30 8.05 -7.26
C LEU A 189 0.88 8.92 -8.38
N LYS A 190 0.18 10.01 -8.74
CA LYS A 190 0.64 11.03 -9.69
C LYS A 190 0.22 12.43 -9.27
N TRP A 191 1.09 13.41 -9.46
CA TRP A 191 0.68 14.81 -9.40
C TRP A 191 -0.22 15.14 -10.58
N LYS A 192 -1.29 15.89 -10.30
CA LYS A 192 -2.15 16.45 -11.34
C LYS A 192 -2.57 17.85 -10.94
N LYS A 193 -2.45 18.79 -11.88
CA LYS A 193 -2.98 20.14 -11.72
C LYS A 193 -4.48 20.08 -11.41
N SER A 194 -4.86 20.70 -10.30
CA SER A 194 -6.25 20.92 -9.93
C SER A 194 -6.84 22.10 -10.72
N LYS A 195 -8.16 22.33 -10.61
CA LYS A 195 -8.81 23.51 -11.21
C LYS A 195 -8.28 24.84 -10.67
N HIS A 196 -7.66 24.82 -9.48
CA HIS A 196 -7.09 25.99 -8.81
C HIS A 196 -5.59 26.16 -9.10
N ASP A 197 -5.06 25.48 -10.12
CA ASP A 197 -3.63 25.47 -10.51
C ASP A 197 -2.65 25.02 -9.42
N VAL A 198 -3.16 24.43 -8.34
CA VAL A 198 -2.34 23.76 -7.33
C VAL A 198 -2.21 22.28 -7.71
N ASP A 199 -0.98 21.77 -7.73
CA ASP A 199 -0.73 20.35 -7.90
C ASP A 199 -1.30 19.57 -6.71
N GLN A 200 -2.20 18.65 -7.02
CA GLN A 200 -2.77 17.72 -6.06
C GLN A 200 -2.28 16.32 -6.38
N LEU A 201 -1.92 15.59 -5.33
CA LEU A 201 -1.56 14.20 -5.47
C LEU A 201 -2.83 13.41 -5.78
N LYS A 202 -2.77 12.50 -6.75
CA LYS A 202 -3.91 11.68 -7.13
C LYS A 202 -3.52 10.22 -7.16
N VAL A 203 -4.46 9.40 -6.74
CA VAL A 203 -4.38 7.95 -6.94
C VAL A 203 -5.12 7.60 -8.22
N ILE A 204 -4.42 6.94 -9.13
CA ILE A 204 -4.99 6.30 -10.31
C ILE A 204 -5.14 4.82 -9.99
N ASN A 205 -6.36 4.30 -10.13
CA ASN A 205 -6.62 2.89 -9.91
C ASN A 205 -6.58 2.12 -11.23
N ASP A 206 -5.88 0.99 -11.19
CA ASP A 206 -5.87 -0.07 -12.19
C ASP A 206 -6.40 -1.36 -11.56
N ASP A 207 -7.43 -1.94 -12.17
CA ASP A 207 -8.03 -3.20 -11.74
C ASP A 207 -7.40 -4.40 -12.48
N LEU A 208 -6.64 -5.20 -11.74
CA LEU A 208 -5.97 -6.41 -12.21
C LEU A 208 -6.79 -7.68 -11.96
N THR A 209 -8.10 -7.57 -11.73
CA THR A 209 -8.97 -8.74 -11.58
C THR A 209 -8.79 -9.63 -12.82
N PRO A 210 -8.46 -10.93 -12.65
CA PRO A 210 -8.32 -11.85 -13.77
C PRO A 210 -9.55 -11.78 -14.66
N THR A 211 -9.34 -11.57 -15.96
CA THR A 211 -10.42 -11.54 -16.94
C THR A 211 -10.27 -12.72 -17.89
N ASP A 212 -11.39 -13.20 -18.40
CA ASP A 212 -11.38 -14.08 -19.56
C ASP A 212 -10.95 -13.32 -20.83
N LEU A 213 -10.80 -14.06 -21.93
CA LEU A 213 -10.38 -13.49 -23.21
C LEU A 213 -11.35 -12.40 -23.71
N ALA A 214 -12.65 -12.58 -23.46
CA ALA A 214 -13.69 -11.60 -23.81
C ALA A 214 -13.51 -10.29 -23.04
N GLY A 215 -13.26 -10.36 -21.73
CA GLY A 215 -12.94 -9.21 -20.89
C GLY A 215 -11.66 -8.49 -21.33
N LEU A 216 -10.64 -9.24 -21.74
CA LEU A 216 -9.39 -8.72 -22.29
C LEU A 216 -9.61 -7.97 -23.60
N MET A 217 -10.37 -8.56 -24.53
CA MET A 217 -10.73 -7.91 -25.80
C MET A 217 -11.56 -6.65 -25.58
N ALA A 218 -12.52 -6.69 -24.65
CA ALA A 218 -13.32 -5.54 -24.29
C ALA A 218 -12.48 -4.42 -23.64
N ARG A 219 -11.40 -4.75 -22.91
CA ARG A 219 -10.45 -3.77 -22.37
C ARG A 219 -9.54 -3.17 -23.45
N ARG A 220 -9.13 -3.98 -24.44
CA ARG A 220 -8.25 -3.55 -25.53
C ARG A 220 -8.94 -2.59 -26.51
N GLY A 221 -10.25 -2.72 -26.71
CA GLY A 221 -11.04 -1.74 -27.47
C GLY A 221 -11.31 -0.42 -26.73
N ARG A 222 -10.83 -0.26 -25.50
CA ARG A 222 -11.04 0.92 -24.64
C ARG A 222 -9.78 1.75 -24.37
N MET A 223 -8.60 1.27 -24.77
CA MET A 223 -7.33 2.02 -24.74
C MET A 223 -7.17 2.84 -26.01
#